data_AF-A0A9P8ALR5-F1
#
_entry.id   AF-A0A9P8ALR5-F1
#
_cell.length_a   1.000
_cell.length_b   1.000
_cell.length_c   1.000
_cell.angle_alpha   90.00
_cell.angle_beta   90.00
_cell.angle_gamma   90.00
#
_symmetry.space_group_name_H-M   'P 1'
#
loop_
_entity.id
_entity.type
_entity.pdbx_description
1 polymer ?
#
loop_
_entity_poly.entity_id
_entity_poly.type
_entity_poly.pdbx_seq_one_letter_code
_entity_poly.pdbx_strand_id
1 'polypeptide(L)'
;MEVVQSLPDELEQKLEALVSVAEILGLDDMSFANYSRALVQLSEEQLSLKQMQIRLAFIERQLVAHLATAKHEHYQIKKWTEHFQSDIQSGESVEDTIRRREALLRKAKEYRKELSALPISEPPVTISDLIAQSDRIKQRKEQIKAKRSKIKAFKGVPPNLDLARTQLREAREEQVKLFQLRERLMEKMTSGVS
;
A
#
# COMPACT_ATOMS: atom_id res chain seq x y z
N MET A 1 -2.32 48.89 38.97
CA MET A 1 -3.38 47.94 38.60
C MET A 1 -3.28 47.73 37.11
N GLU A 2 -2.54 46.70 36.70
CA GLU A 2 -2.44 46.36 35.28
C GLU A 2 -3.70 45.60 34.90
N VAL A 3 -4.44 46.19 33.97
CA VAL A 3 -5.67 45.63 33.43
C VAL A 3 -5.26 44.41 32.60
N VAL A 4 -5.50 43.22 33.14
CA VAL A 4 -5.44 41.97 32.38
C VAL A 4 -6.53 42.09 31.31
N GLN A 5 -6.13 42.40 30.09
CA GLN A 5 -7.02 42.31 28.93
C GLN A 5 -7.49 40.86 28.86
N SER A 6 -8.79 40.65 29.08
CA SER A 6 -9.45 39.36 28.89
C SER A 6 -9.17 38.88 27.48
N LEU A 7 -8.59 37.68 27.35
CA LEU A 7 -8.36 37.09 26.04
C LEU A 7 -9.72 36.83 25.38
N PRO A 8 -9.82 36.94 24.04
CA PRO A 8 -11.00 36.52 23.29
C PRO A 8 -11.43 35.08 23.67
N ASP A 9 -12.73 34.85 23.91
CA ASP A 9 -13.29 33.55 24.31
C ASP A 9 -12.84 32.38 23.40
N GLU A 10 -12.64 32.64 22.11
CA GLU A 10 -12.13 31.63 21.16
C GLU A 10 -10.70 31.17 21.46
N LEU A 11 -9.86 32.04 22.03
CA LEU A 11 -8.50 31.72 22.40
C LEU A 11 -8.46 30.97 23.72
N GLU A 12 -9.34 31.29 24.67
CA GLU A 12 -9.48 30.55 25.93
C GLU A 12 -9.90 29.10 25.66
N GLN A 13 -10.91 28.87 24.82
CA GLN A 13 -11.34 27.51 24.45
C GLN A 13 -10.24 26.71 23.75
N LYS A 14 -9.47 27.35 22.86
CA LYS A 14 -8.35 26.71 22.16
C LYS A 14 -7.20 26.38 23.12
N LEU A 15 -6.95 27.24 24.11
CA LEU A 15 -5.91 27.02 25.12
C LEU A 15 -6.31 25.90 26.09
N GLU A 16 -7.57 25.86 26.51
CA GLU A 16 -8.14 24.79 27.35
C GLU A 16 -8.11 23.43 26.62
N ALA A 17 -8.43 23.42 25.32
CA ALA A 17 -8.26 22.24 24.49
C ALA A 17 -6.79 21.80 24.38
N LEU A 18 -5.85 22.74 24.34
CA LEU A 18 -4.42 22.41 24.27
C LEU A 18 -3.93 21.83 25.61
N VAL A 19 -4.30 22.46 26.73
CA VAL A 19 -3.96 22.00 28.10
C VAL A 19 -4.51 20.60 28.35
N SER A 20 -5.78 20.35 28.03
CA SER A 20 -6.37 19.01 28.17
C SER A 20 -5.67 17.96 27.31
N VAL A 21 -5.23 18.31 26.09
CA VAL A 21 -4.42 17.41 25.25
C VAL A 21 -3.03 17.17 25.84
N ALA A 22 -2.38 18.17 26.44
CA ALA A 22 -1.11 17.96 27.16
C ALA A 22 -1.26 17.06 28.37
N GLU A 23 -2.32 17.24 29.15
CA GLU A 23 -2.61 16.39 30.31
C GLU A 23 -2.85 14.93 29.89
N ILE A 24 -3.63 14.72 28.83
CA ILE A 24 -3.89 13.37 28.28
C ILE A 24 -2.60 12.73 27.74
N LEU A 25 -1.73 13.53 27.12
CA LEU A 25 -0.45 13.05 26.56
C LEU A 25 0.67 13.01 27.62
N GLY A 26 0.44 13.47 28.85
CA GLY A 26 1.43 13.51 29.92
C GLY A 26 2.64 14.39 29.62
N LEU A 27 2.44 15.54 28.97
CA LEU A 27 3.52 16.45 28.59
C LEU A 27 3.84 17.46 29.68
N ASP A 28 5.08 17.44 30.20
CA ASP A 28 5.56 18.39 31.21
C ASP A 28 5.82 19.80 30.63
N ASP A 29 6.06 19.89 29.31
CA ASP A 29 6.40 21.13 28.59
C ASP A 29 5.43 21.38 27.41
N MET A 30 4.73 22.52 27.44
CA MET A 30 3.74 22.96 26.44
C MET A 30 4.37 23.43 25.10
N SER A 31 5.61 23.03 24.81
CA SER A 31 6.29 23.39 23.56
C SER A 31 5.64 22.69 22.36
N PHE A 32 5.43 23.44 21.28
CA PHE A 32 4.89 22.90 20.02
C PHE A 32 5.69 21.68 19.50
N ALA A 33 6.99 21.65 19.73
CA ALA A 33 7.85 20.52 19.35
C ALA A 33 7.51 19.24 20.12
N ASN A 34 7.10 19.34 21.39
CA ASN A 34 6.71 18.20 22.20
C ASN A 34 5.32 17.69 21.83
N TYR A 35 4.36 18.58 21.58
CA TYR A 35 3.05 18.22 21.07
C TYR A 35 3.11 17.51 19.72
N SER A 36 3.86 18.06 18.77
CA SER A 36 4.02 17.45 17.45
C SER A 36 4.70 16.09 17.55
N ARG A 37 5.71 15.93 18.42
CA ARG A 37 6.34 14.62 18.68
C ARG A 37 5.37 13.61 19.29
N ALA A 38 4.64 13.99 20.34
CA ALA A 38 3.69 13.11 21.02
C ALA A 38 2.52 12.71 20.11
N LEU A 39 2.05 13.64 19.26
CA LEU A 39 1.01 13.35 18.28
C LEU A 39 1.52 12.39 17.19
N VAL A 40 2.76 12.57 16.73
CA VAL A 40 3.40 11.62 15.81
C VAL A 40 3.53 10.25 16.46
N GLN A 41 4.04 10.17 17.69
CA GLN A 41 4.17 8.90 18.43
C GLN A 41 2.81 8.21 18.61
N LEU A 42 1.78 8.93 19.05
CA LEU A 42 0.43 8.39 19.17
C LEU A 42 -0.11 7.89 17.83
N SER A 43 0.17 8.60 16.73
CA SER A 43 -0.25 8.18 15.39
C SER A 43 0.49 6.92 14.92
N GLU A 44 1.77 6.79 15.24
CA GLU A 44 2.59 5.60 14.95
C GLU A 44 2.10 4.41 15.77
N GLU A 45 1.83 4.60 17.06
CA GLU A 45 1.26 3.59 17.94
C GLU A 45 -0.11 3.15 17.46
N GLN A 46 -1.00 4.08 17.12
CA GLN A 46 -2.33 3.78 16.59
C GLN A 46 -2.24 2.98 15.28
N LEU A 47 -1.33 3.34 14.38
CA LEU A 47 -1.12 2.63 13.13
C LEU A 47 -0.55 1.22 13.38
N SER A 48 0.41 1.09 14.30
CA SER A 48 0.98 -0.20 14.69
C SER A 48 -0.08 -1.13 15.29
N LEU A 49 -0.95 -0.61 16.17
CA LEU A 49 -2.05 -1.36 16.77
C LEU A 49 -3.06 -1.82 15.72
N LYS A 50 -3.42 -0.94 14.77
CA LYS A 50 -4.31 -1.32 13.65
C LYS A 50 -3.68 -2.42 12.79
N GLN A 51 -2.39 -2.33 12.49
CA GLN A 51 -1.69 -3.38 11.75
C GLN A 51 -1.66 -4.71 12.51
N MET A 52 -1.39 -4.67 13.82
CA MET A 52 -1.42 -5.86 14.67
C MET A 52 -2.82 -6.47 14.74
N GLN A 53 -3.87 -5.64 14.86
CA GLN A 53 -5.25 -6.11 14.88
C GLN A 53 -5.63 -6.82 13.58
N ILE A 54 -5.25 -6.26 12.42
CA ILE A 54 -5.49 -6.91 11.11
C ILE A 54 -4.74 -8.25 11.05
N ARG A 55 -3.49 -8.28 11.51
CA ARG A 55 -2.67 -9.51 11.53
C ARG A 55 -3.28 -10.58 12.43
N LEU A 56 -3.78 -10.20 13.61
CA LEU A 56 -4.46 -11.11 14.53
C LEU A 56 -5.74 -11.67 13.93
N ALA A 57 -6.59 -10.81 13.34
CA ALA A 57 -7.81 -11.25 12.68
C ALA A 57 -7.52 -12.21 11.51
N PHE A 58 -6.42 -12.01 10.79
CA PHE A 58 -5.97 -12.93 9.75
C PHE A 58 -5.55 -14.30 10.32
N ILE A 59 -4.72 -14.30 11.37
CA ILE A 59 -4.27 -15.52 12.05
C ILE A 59 -5.47 -16.29 12.62
N GLU A 60 -6.43 -15.59 13.23
CA GLU A 60 -7.65 -16.19 13.77
C GLU A 60 -8.44 -16.92 12.66
N ARG A 61 -8.65 -16.28 11.51
CA ARG A 61 -9.31 -16.92 10.37
C ARG A 61 -8.57 -18.15 9.88
N GLN A 62 -7.23 -18.08 9.82
CA GLN A 62 -6.42 -19.25 9.43
C GLN A 62 -6.55 -20.39 10.45
N LEU A 63 -6.50 -20.09 11.74
CA LEU A 63 -6.66 -21.09 12.80
C LEU A 63 -8.05 -21.73 12.77
N VAL A 64 -9.11 -20.95 12.53
CA VAL A 64 -10.47 -21.49 12.38
C VAL A 64 -10.55 -22.41 11.16
N ALA A 65 -9.94 -22.03 10.04
CA ALA A 65 -9.90 -22.88 8.85
C ALA A 65 -9.14 -24.19 9.11
N HIS A 66 -7.95 -24.12 9.73
CA HIS A 66 -7.17 -25.30 10.10
C HIS A 66 -7.88 -26.20 11.11
N LEU A 67 -8.61 -25.60 12.05
CA LEU A 67 -9.42 -26.35 13.00
C LEU A 67 -10.58 -27.07 12.30
N ALA A 68 -11.23 -26.41 11.34
CA ALA A 68 -12.28 -27.04 10.53
C ALA A 68 -11.73 -28.21 9.69
N THR A 69 -10.56 -28.05 9.07
CA THR A 69 -9.91 -29.15 8.32
C THR A 69 -9.52 -30.29 9.26
N ALA A 70 -8.90 -30.01 10.40
CA ALA A 70 -8.51 -31.02 11.37
C ALA A 70 -9.73 -31.78 11.95
N LYS A 71 -10.85 -31.08 12.20
CA LYS A 71 -12.11 -31.72 12.62
C LYS A 71 -12.67 -32.64 11.53
N HIS A 72 -12.61 -32.21 10.27
CA HIS A 72 -13.06 -33.02 9.15
C HIS A 72 -12.20 -34.27 8.98
N GLU A 73 -10.87 -34.13 9.02
CA GLU A 73 -9.93 -35.25 8.98
C GLU A 73 -10.17 -36.22 10.14
N HIS A 74 -10.34 -35.71 11.36
CA HIS A 74 -10.65 -36.55 12.52
C HIS A 74 -11.97 -37.32 12.34
N TYR A 75 -13.01 -36.67 11.82
CA TYR A 75 -14.28 -37.33 11.49
C TYR A 75 -14.10 -38.43 10.43
N GLN A 76 -13.31 -38.17 9.38
CA GLN A 76 -13.01 -39.18 8.36
C GLN A 76 -12.25 -40.38 8.95
N ILE A 77 -11.23 -40.12 9.77
CA ILE A 77 -10.46 -41.17 10.45
C ILE A 77 -11.39 -42.02 11.32
N LYS A 78 -12.26 -41.38 12.11
CA LYS A 78 -13.22 -42.09 12.95
C LYS A 78 -14.15 -42.98 12.11
N LYS A 79 -14.71 -42.44 11.02
CA LYS A 79 -15.54 -43.19 10.09
C LYS A 79 -14.80 -44.37 9.47
N TRP A 80 -13.54 -44.18 9.08
CA TRP A 80 -12.72 -45.27 8.54
C TRP A 80 -12.41 -46.32 9.59
N THR A 81 -12.09 -45.92 10.82
CA THR A 81 -11.87 -46.89 11.90
C THR A 81 -13.12 -47.71 12.20
N GLU A 82 -14.31 -47.09 12.17
CA GLU A 82 -15.58 -47.80 12.32
C GLU A 82 -15.82 -48.77 11.16
N HIS A 83 -15.57 -48.34 9.92
CA HIS A 83 -15.69 -49.20 8.73
C HIS A 83 -14.72 -50.38 8.77
N PHE A 84 -13.45 -50.16 9.13
CA PHE A 84 -12.48 -51.24 9.26
C PHE A 84 -12.85 -52.20 10.39
N GLN A 85 -13.35 -51.68 11.51
CA GLN A 85 -13.83 -52.53 12.61
C GLN A 85 -15.07 -53.35 12.20
N SER A 86 -15.99 -52.78 11.43
CA SER A 86 -17.14 -53.53 10.89
C SER A 86 -16.73 -54.56 9.85
N ASP A 87 -15.74 -54.27 9.01
CA ASP A 87 -15.22 -55.21 7.99
C ASP A 87 -14.49 -56.40 8.63
N ILE A 88 -13.75 -56.14 9.73
CA ILE A 88 -13.13 -57.20 10.53
C ILE A 88 -14.20 -58.10 11.18
N GLN A 89 -15.34 -57.53 11.59
CA GLN A 89 -16.45 -58.28 12.19
C GLN A 89 -17.32 -59.00 11.16
N SER A 90 -17.44 -58.47 9.93
CA SER A 90 -18.23 -59.08 8.85
C SER A 90 -17.52 -60.27 8.19
N GLY A 91 -16.24 -60.48 8.47
CA GLY A 91 -15.47 -61.61 7.95
C GLY A 91 -15.22 -61.54 6.44
N GLU A 92 -15.29 -60.35 5.84
CA GLU A 92 -14.89 -60.17 4.44
C GLU A 92 -13.42 -60.60 4.27
N SER A 93 -13.20 -61.58 3.40
CA SER A 93 -11.86 -62.11 3.14
C SER A 93 -10.98 -60.98 2.59
N VAL A 94 -9.75 -60.90 3.10
CA VAL A 94 -8.73 -59.93 2.65
C VAL A 94 -8.60 -59.95 1.11
N GLU A 95 -8.81 -61.10 0.48
CA GLU A 95 -8.79 -61.26 -0.98
C GLU A 95 -9.88 -60.46 -1.71
N ASP A 96 -11.09 -60.35 -1.16
CA ASP A 96 -12.19 -59.60 -1.79
C ASP A 96 -11.93 -58.09 -1.74
N THR A 97 -11.31 -57.60 -0.66
CA THR A 97 -10.87 -56.21 -0.57
C THR A 97 -9.75 -55.89 -1.56
N ILE A 98 -8.81 -56.83 -1.76
CA ILE A 98 -7.72 -56.71 -2.75
C ILE A 98 -8.30 -56.64 -4.17
N ARG A 99 -9.26 -57.53 -4.51
CA ARG A 99 -9.93 -57.54 -5.81
C ARG A 99 -10.70 -56.24 -6.08
N ARG A 100 -11.43 -55.73 -5.07
CA ARG A 100 -12.12 -54.44 -5.18
C ARG A 100 -11.15 -53.28 -5.37
N ARG A 101 -10.02 -53.26 -4.65
CA ARG A 101 -8.97 -52.25 -4.78
C ARG A 101 -8.37 -52.24 -6.18
N GLU A 102 -8.07 -53.41 -6.74
CA GLU A 102 -7.55 -53.53 -8.10
C GLU A 102 -8.55 -53.04 -9.14
N ALA A 103 -9.85 -53.35 -8.98
CA ALA A 103 -10.90 -52.87 -9.86
C ALA A 103 -11.02 -51.33 -9.82
N LEU A 104 -10.96 -50.73 -8.62
CA LEU A 104 -10.96 -49.28 -8.45
C LEU A 104 -9.72 -48.62 -9.07
N LEU A 105 -8.53 -49.23 -8.91
CA LEU A 105 -7.30 -48.73 -9.52
C LEU A 105 -7.35 -48.78 -11.06
N ARG A 106 -7.97 -49.79 -11.65
CA ARG A 106 -8.20 -49.84 -13.11
C ARG A 106 -9.10 -48.70 -13.57
N LYS A 107 -10.25 -48.51 -12.91
CA LYS A 107 -11.16 -47.39 -13.21
C LYS A 107 -10.52 -46.03 -13.01
N ALA A 108 -9.73 -45.84 -11.95
CA ALA A 108 -9.01 -44.59 -11.71
C ALA A 108 -7.99 -44.28 -12.83
N LYS A 109 -7.32 -45.32 -13.36
CA LYS A 109 -6.43 -45.17 -14.52
C LYS A 109 -7.19 -44.83 -15.80
N GLU A 110 -8.38 -45.40 -15.99
CA GLU A 110 -9.28 -45.07 -17.10
C GLU A 110 -9.75 -43.62 -17.02
N TYR A 111 -10.26 -43.17 -15.87
CA TYR A 111 -10.65 -41.76 -15.68
C TYR A 111 -9.49 -40.78 -15.84
N ARG A 112 -8.28 -41.16 -15.42
CA ARG A 112 -7.08 -40.34 -15.65
C ARG A 112 -6.76 -40.22 -17.14
N LYS A 113 -6.91 -41.31 -17.90
CA LYS A 113 -6.73 -41.30 -19.35
C LYS A 113 -7.79 -40.44 -20.03
N GLU A 114 -9.04 -40.56 -19.63
CA GLU A 114 -10.15 -39.73 -20.12
C GLU A 114 -9.92 -38.25 -19.83
N LEU A 115 -9.54 -37.89 -18.60
CA LEU A 115 -9.17 -36.51 -18.24
C LEU A 115 -7.99 -35.97 -19.03
N SER A 116 -6.99 -36.81 -19.34
CA SER A 116 -5.87 -36.41 -20.20
C SER A 116 -6.24 -36.31 -21.69
N ALA A 117 -7.28 -37.03 -22.11
CA ALA A 117 -7.80 -37.00 -23.48
C ALA A 117 -8.77 -35.84 -23.72
N LEU A 118 -9.40 -35.33 -22.65
CA LEU A 118 -10.14 -34.08 -22.72
C LEU A 118 -9.15 -32.94 -22.99
N PRO A 119 -9.28 -32.23 -24.13
CA PRO A 119 -8.48 -31.03 -24.34
C PRO A 119 -8.86 -30.04 -23.25
N ILE A 120 -7.92 -29.73 -22.36
CA ILE A 120 -8.05 -28.62 -21.42
C ILE A 120 -8.22 -27.40 -22.33
N SER A 121 -9.45 -26.89 -22.39
CA SER A 121 -9.78 -25.67 -23.09
C SER A 121 -8.97 -24.56 -22.45
N GLU A 122 -7.79 -24.28 -23.00
CA GLU A 122 -6.93 -23.22 -22.52
C GLU A 122 -7.75 -21.91 -22.54
N PRO A 123 -7.79 -21.17 -21.43
CA PRO A 123 -8.51 -19.92 -21.40
C PRO A 123 -7.94 -19.00 -22.50
N PRO A 124 -8.77 -18.25 -23.22
CA PRO A 124 -8.34 -17.42 -24.36
C PRO A 124 -7.31 -16.34 -24.00
N VAL A 125 -7.08 -16.10 -22.71
CA VAL A 125 -6.06 -15.19 -22.18
C VAL A 125 -5.42 -15.85 -20.97
N THR A 126 -4.11 -16.04 -21.02
CA THR A 126 -3.35 -16.62 -19.90
C THR A 126 -2.88 -15.49 -18.97
N ILE A 127 -2.64 -15.81 -17.68
CA ILE A 127 -2.10 -14.85 -16.70
C ILE A 127 -0.78 -14.23 -17.21
N SER A 128 0.03 -14.99 -17.94
CA SER A 128 1.24 -14.50 -18.62
C SER A 128 0.97 -13.35 -19.59
N ASP A 129 -0.14 -13.42 -20.33
CA ASP A 129 -0.52 -12.41 -21.32
C ASP A 129 -0.95 -11.12 -20.63
N LEU A 130 -1.67 -11.24 -19.51
CA LEU A 130 -2.05 -10.10 -18.66
C LEU A 130 -0.82 -9.43 -18.04
N ILE A 131 0.17 -10.20 -17.58
CA ILE A 131 1.42 -9.67 -17.05
C ILE A 131 2.18 -8.91 -18.15
N ALA A 132 2.35 -9.53 -19.33
CA ALA A 132 3.01 -8.90 -20.48
C ALA A 132 2.29 -7.61 -20.91
N GLN A 133 0.96 -7.58 -20.88
CA GLN A 133 0.18 -6.39 -21.17
C GLN A 133 0.38 -5.30 -20.09
N SER A 134 0.44 -5.68 -18.82
CA SER A 134 0.67 -4.75 -17.71
C SER A 134 2.04 -4.06 -17.82
N ASP A 135 3.07 -4.80 -18.22
CA ASP A 135 4.42 -4.27 -18.38
C ASP A 135 4.50 -3.32 -19.59
N ARG A 136 3.85 -3.67 -20.70
CA ARG A 136 3.70 -2.76 -21.86
C ARG A 136 3.00 -1.45 -21.45
N ILE A 137 1.98 -1.53 -20.59
CA ILE A 137 1.28 -0.34 -20.09
C ILE A 137 2.20 0.51 -19.20
N LYS A 138 2.97 -0.12 -18.30
CA LYS A 138 3.94 0.59 -17.44
C LYS A 138 4.99 1.33 -18.27
N GLN A 139 5.61 0.66 -19.23
CA GLN A 139 6.60 1.27 -20.13
C GLN A 139 6.02 2.47 -20.89
N ARG A 140 4.80 2.35 -21.43
CA ARG A 140 4.13 3.47 -22.11
C ARG A 140 3.83 4.63 -21.16
N LYS A 141 3.43 4.35 -19.91
CA LYS A 141 3.21 5.40 -18.91
C LYS A 141 4.49 6.17 -18.60
N GLU A 142 5.61 5.48 -18.47
CA GLU A 142 6.93 6.10 -18.26
C GLU A 142 7.33 6.99 -19.45
N GLN A 143 7.17 6.49 -20.68
CA GLN A 143 7.44 7.28 -21.88
C GLN A 143 6.55 8.52 -21.97
N ILE A 144 5.27 8.40 -21.64
CA ILE A 144 4.33 9.55 -21.60
C ILE A 144 4.76 10.54 -20.53
N LYS A 145 5.16 10.07 -19.34
CA LYS A 145 5.66 10.94 -18.25
C LYS A 145 6.91 11.71 -18.69
N ALA A 146 7.86 11.04 -19.34
CA ALA A 146 9.06 11.67 -19.87
C ALA A 146 8.78 12.68 -21.00
N LYS A 147 7.84 12.38 -21.90
CA LYS A 147 7.42 13.34 -22.94
C LYS A 147 6.71 14.55 -22.32
N ARG A 148 5.84 14.34 -21.33
CA ARG A 148 5.16 15.42 -20.60
C ARG A 148 6.13 16.32 -19.84
N SER A 149 7.16 15.76 -19.19
CA SER A 149 8.18 16.57 -18.51
C SER A 149 8.97 17.41 -19.51
N LYS A 150 9.35 16.86 -20.67
CA LYS A 150 9.99 17.62 -21.75
C LYS A 150 9.09 18.76 -22.23
N ILE A 151 7.83 18.48 -22.55
CA ILE A 151 6.88 19.53 -22.98
C ILE A 151 6.73 20.62 -21.91
N LYS A 152 6.65 20.25 -20.62
CA LYS A 152 6.57 21.21 -19.53
C LYS A 152 7.84 22.08 -19.44
N ALA A 153 9.02 21.51 -19.66
CA ALA A 153 10.28 22.26 -19.66
C ALA A 153 10.38 23.24 -20.84
N PHE A 154 9.78 22.91 -21.99
CA PHE A 154 9.74 23.78 -23.17
C PHE A 154 8.51 24.70 -23.22
N LYS A 155 7.63 24.66 -22.22
CA LYS A 155 6.44 25.53 -22.16
C LYS A 155 6.88 26.97 -21.90
N GLY A 156 6.84 27.80 -22.95
CA GLY A 156 7.29 29.20 -22.92
C GLY A 156 8.48 29.50 -23.82
N VAL A 157 9.09 28.47 -24.44
CA VAL A 157 10.15 28.65 -25.42
C VAL A 157 9.53 28.68 -26.83
N PRO A 158 9.91 29.63 -27.71
CA PRO A 158 9.46 29.64 -29.09
C PRO A 158 9.82 28.33 -29.82
N PRO A 159 9.03 27.90 -30.81
CA PRO A 159 9.32 26.70 -31.60
C PRO A 159 10.66 26.75 -32.34
N ASN A 160 11.12 27.95 -32.69
CA ASN A 160 12.38 28.19 -33.39
C ASN A 160 13.54 28.35 -32.38
N LEU A 161 14.52 27.45 -32.44
CA LEU A 161 15.69 27.45 -31.54
C LEU A 161 16.49 28.75 -31.60
N ASP A 162 16.63 29.34 -32.78
CA ASP A 162 17.39 30.59 -32.94
C ASP A 162 16.66 31.79 -32.32
N LEU A 163 15.32 31.85 -32.46
CA LEU A 163 14.49 32.86 -31.81
C LEU A 163 14.48 32.70 -30.28
N ALA A 164 14.48 31.45 -29.80
CA ALA A 164 14.60 31.17 -28.37
C ALA A 164 15.95 31.65 -27.80
N ARG A 165 17.04 31.50 -28.56
CA ARG A 165 18.38 31.96 -28.17
C ARG A 165 18.45 33.48 -28.10
N THR A 166 17.85 34.19 -29.06
CA THR A 166 17.85 35.67 -29.04
C THR A 166 17.02 36.20 -27.88
N GLN A 167 15.80 35.69 -27.66
CA GLN A 167 14.95 36.08 -26.54
C GLN A 167 15.58 35.78 -25.18
N LEU A 168 16.29 34.66 -25.04
CA LEU A 168 17.02 34.32 -23.82
C LEU A 168 18.20 35.27 -23.57
N ARG A 169 18.85 35.75 -24.64
CA ARG A 169 19.91 36.75 -24.52
C ARG A 169 19.34 38.10 -24.08
N GLU A 170 18.25 38.55 -24.71
CA GLU A 170 17.54 39.77 -24.35
C GLU A 170 17.06 39.75 -22.89
N ALA A 171 16.41 38.66 -22.46
CA ALA A 171 15.95 38.50 -21.08
C ALA A 171 17.10 38.51 -20.06
N ARG A 172 18.27 37.96 -20.41
CA ARG A 172 19.48 38.04 -19.55
C ARG A 172 20.04 39.45 -19.46
N GLU A 173 20.07 40.18 -20.57
CA GLU A 173 20.52 41.57 -20.59
C GLU A 173 19.58 42.44 -19.73
N GLU A 174 18.26 42.24 -19.82
CA GLU A 174 17.28 42.89 -18.94
C GLU A 174 17.47 42.52 -17.47
N GLN A 175 17.70 41.24 -17.17
CA GLN A 175 17.95 40.79 -15.80
C GLN A 175 19.20 41.47 -15.20
N VAL A 176 20.28 41.59 -15.96
CA VAL A 176 21.50 42.29 -15.50
C VAL A 176 21.21 43.77 -15.24
N LYS A 177 20.45 44.44 -16.11
CA LYS A 177 20.02 45.84 -15.89
C LYS A 177 19.19 45.99 -14.62
N LEU A 178 18.24 45.08 -14.38
CA LEU A 178 17.44 45.06 -13.15
C LEU A 178 18.29 44.81 -11.91
N PHE A 179 19.29 43.92 -12.00
CA PHE A 179 20.21 43.64 -10.91
C PHE A 179 21.04 44.88 -10.57
N GLN A 180 21.59 45.56 -11.57
CA GLN A 180 22.33 46.82 -11.38
C GLN A 180 21.44 47.93 -10.79
N LEU A 181 20.19 48.02 -11.24
CA LEU A 181 19.22 48.97 -10.67
C LEU A 181 18.93 48.66 -9.20
N ARG A 182 18.76 47.37 -8.86
CA ARG A 182 18.57 46.91 -7.48
C ARG A 182 19.76 47.29 -6.61
N GLU A 183 20.98 46.98 -7.06
CA GLU A 183 22.21 47.30 -6.32
C GLU A 183 22.33 48.81 -6.10
N ARG A 184 22.08 49.65 -7.10
CA ARG A 184 22.08 51.12 -6.94
C ARG A 184 21.01 51.60 -5.95
N LEU A 185 19.82 51.01 -5.98
CA LEU A 185 18.76 51.36 -5.03
C LEU A 185 19.13 50.95 -3.60
N MET A 186 19.71 49.75 -3.44
CA MET A 186 20.21 49.27 -2.15
C MET A 186 21.33 50.18 -1.61
N GLU A 187 22.29 50.55 -2.46
CA GLU A 187 23.39 51.45 -2.11
C GLU A 187 22.88 52.82 -1.63
N LYS A 188 21.91 53.41 -2.36
CA LYS A 188 21.24 54.66 -1.95
C LYS A 188 20.47 54.55 -0.64
N MET A 189 19.81 53.42 -0.38
CA MET A 189 19.11 53.19 0.88
C MET A 189 20.09 53.05 2.05
N THR A 190 21.25 52.41 1.84
CA THR A 190 22.26 52.28 2.90
C THR A 190 23.02 53.58 3.18
N SER A 191 23.29 54.41 2.16
CA SER A 191 23.97 55.70 2.34
C SER A 191 23.10 56.78 3.00
N GLY A 192 21.77 56.62 2.97
CA GLY A 192 20.82 57.56 3.58
C GLY A 192 20.45 57.26 5.04
N VAL A 193 20.99 56.19 5.62
CA VAL A 193 20.69 55.72 6.99
C VAL A 193 21.91 55.89 7.93
N SER A 194 22.93 56.66 7.52
CA SER A 194 24.05 57.11 8.38
C SER A 194 23.85 58.53 8.87
#